data_AF-A0A972VZ38-F1
#
_entry.id   AF-A0A972VZ38-F1
#
_cell.length_a   1.000
_cell.length_b   1.000
_cell.length_c   1.000
_cell.angle_alpha   90.00
_cell.angle_beta   90.00
_cell.angle_gamma   90.00
#
_symmetry.space_group_name_H-M   'P 1'
#
loop_
_entity.id
_entity.type
_entity.pdbx_description
1 polymer ?
#
loop_
_entity_poly.entity_id
_entity_poly.type
_entity_poly.pdbx_seq_one_letter_code
_entity_poly.pdbx_strand_id
1 'polypeptide(L)' 'MCGIVCAFDLKEKAEVLRPQLLEMSKKIRHRGPDWSGIYADEKAILAHERLAIVDPASGKQP' A
#
# COMPACT_ATOMS: atom_id res chain seq x y z
N MET A 1 -10.48 -5.26 -8.82
CA MET A 1 -10.06 -3.85 -8.69
C MET A 1 -9.11 -3.78 -7.51
N CYS A 2 -7.93 -3.16 -7.64
CA CYS A 2 -6.91 -3.10 -6.60
C CYS A 2 -7.40 -2.52 -5.24
N GLY A 3 -6.60 -2.74 -4.20
CA GLY A 3 -6.78 -2.13 -2.87
C GLY A 3 -5.74 -1.04 -2.61
N ILE A 4 -6.14 0.06 -1.96
CA ILE A 4 -5.25 1.18 -1.61
C ILE A 4 -5.53 1.60 -0.17
N VAL A 5 -4.46 1.83 0.61
CA VAL A 5 -4.52 2.45 1.94
C VAL A 5 -3.43 3.52 2.01
N CYS A 6 -3.79 4.73 2.42
CA CYS A 6 -2.84 5.83 2.55
C CYS A 6 -3.02 6.56 3.89
N ALA A 7 -1.92 7.09 4.42
CA ALA A 7 -1.91 8.08 5.50
C ALA A 7 -1.16 9.33 5.04
N PHE A 8 -1.70 10.49 5.38
CA PHE A 8 -1.15 11.81 5.07
C PHE A 8 -1.14 12.66 6.34
N ASP A 9 -0.35 13.75 6.35
CA ASP A 9 -0.24 14.66 7.49
C ASP A 9 0.15 13.90 8.78
N LEU A 10 1.20 13.08 8.67
CA LEU A 10 1.64 12.19 9.73
C LEU A 10 1.98 12.99 10.99
N LYS A 11 1.38 12.60 12.12
CA LYS A 11 1.65 13.19 13.45
C LYS A 11 2.73 12.43 14.22
N GLU A 12 3.11 11.27 13.71
CA GLU A 12 4.18 10.41 14.22
C GLU A 12 5.11 10.03 13.08
N LYS A 13 6.31 9.57 13.42
CA LYS A 13 7.29 9.12 12.41
C LYS A 13 6.74 7.96 11.59
N ALA A 14 7.05 7.94 10.30
CA ALA A 14 6.53 6.95 9.38
C ALA A 14 6.89 5.51 9.77
N GLU A 15 8.04 5.30 10.40
CA GLU A 15 8.49 3.99 10.89
C GLU A 15 7.56 3.42 11.97
N VAL A 16 6.93 4.29 12.77
CA VAL A 16 5.97 3.90 13.83
C VAL A 16 4.63 3.52 13.22
N LEU A 17 4.16 4.28 12.22
CA LEU A 17 2.86 4.08 11.58
C LEU A 17 2.86 2.99 10.50
N ARG A 18 4.03 2.70 9.90
CA ARG A 18 4.16 1.75 8.78
C ARG A 18 3.62 0.34 9.10
N PRO A 19 3.90 -0.29 10.25
CA PRO A 19 3.34 -1.60 10.59
C PRO A 19 1.80 -1.59 10.63
N GLN A 20 1.20 -0.52 11.16
CA GLN A 20 -0.25 -0.38 11.22
C GLN A 20 -0.85 -0.30 9.81
N LEU A 21 -0.24 0.46 8.90
CA LEU A 21 -0.71 0.57 7.53
C LEU A 21 -0.56 -0.75 6.75
N LEU A 22 0.49 -1.52 7.01
CA LEU A 22 0.64 -2.86 6.44
C LEU A 22 -0.50 -3.79 6.87
N GLU A 23 -0.88 -3.77 8.15
CA GLU A 23 -2.03 -4.55 8.63
C GLU A 23 -3.36 -4.08 8.05
N MET A 24 -3.54 -2.77 7.85
CA MET A 24 -4.71 -2.23 7.16
C MET A 24 -4.75 -2.66 5.68
N SER A 25 -3.63 -2.61 4.97
CA SER A 25 -3.49 -3.06 3.59
C SER A 25 -3.84 -4.54 3.44
N LYS A 26 -3.34 -5.38 4.37
CA LYS A 26 -3.60 -6.82 4.38
C LYS A 26 -5.08 -7.17 4.47
N LYS A 27 -5.89 -6.38 5.20
CA LYS A 27 -7.35 -6.59 5.30
C LYS A 27 -8.06 -6.44 3.95
N ILE A 28 -7.52 -5.64 3.03
CA ILE A 28 -8.08 -5.43 1.69
C ILE A 28 -7.37 -6.23 0.59
N ARG A 29 -6.46 -7.16 0.94
CA ARG A 29 -5.69 -7.97 -0.02
C ARG A 29 -6.54 -8.77 -1.01
N HIS A 30 -7.75 -9.16 -0.63
CA HIS A 30 -8.70 -9.84 -1.52
C HIS A 30 -9.02 -9.04 -2.80
N ARG A 31 -8.77 -7.73 -2.80
CA ARG A 31 -8.93 -6.85 -3.97
C ARG A 31 -7.76 -6.91 -4.95
N GLY A 32 -6.57 -7.31 -4.49
CA GLY A 32 -5.33 -7.36 -5.26
C GLY A 32 -4.36 -8.42 -4.75
N PRO A 33 -4.60 -9.71 -5.05
CA PRO A 33 -3.85 -10.83 -4.51
C PRO A 33 -2.48 -11.06 -5.16
N ASP A 34 -2.18 -10.39 -6.28
CA ASP A 34 -1.01 -10.73 -7.11
C ASP A 34 0.28 -10.12 -6.57
N TRP A 35 0.20 -8.94 -5.94
CA TRP A 35 1.38 -8.24 -5.43
C TRP A 35 1.01 -7.18 -4.38
N SER A 36 1.93 -6.87 -3.47
CA SER A 36 1.78 -5.78 -2.50
C SER A 36 2.95 -4.81 -2.61
N GLY A 37 2.67 -3.51 -2.57
CA GLY A 37 3.67 -2.44 -2.53
C GLY A 37 3.43 -1.46 -1.41
N ILE A 38 4.49 -0.77 -0.99
CA ILE A 38 4.41 0.28 0.03
C ILE A 38 5.51 1.33 -0.14
N TYR A 39 5.10 2.59 -0.13
CA TYR A 39 5.96 3.76 -0.07
C TYR A 39 5.77 4.45 1.28
N ALA A 40 6.84 4.98 1.87
CA ALA A 40 6.79 5.74 3.11
C ALA A 40 7.86 6.84 3.10
N ASP A 41 7.47 8.06 3.46
CA ASP A 41 8.35 9.19 3.73
C ASP A 41 7.88 9.94 4.98
N GLU A 42 8.49 11.10 5.27
CA GLU A 42 8.16 11.90 6.46
C GLU A 42 6.74 12.47 6.47
N LYS A 43 6.04 12.51 5.33
CA LYS A 43 4.76 13.21 5.14
C LYS A 43 3.60 12.28 4.82
N ALA A 44 3.88 11.12 4.24
CA ALA A 44 2.88 10.20 3.75
C ALA A 44 3.37 8.75 3.72
N ILE A 45 2.41 7.84 3.81
CA ILE A 45 2.62 6.42 3.55
C ILE A 45 1.50 5.96 2.62
N LEU A 46 1.86 5.22 1.57
CA LEU A 46 0.94 4.66 0.60
C LEU A 46 1.18 3.16 0.52
N ALA A 47 0.13 2.35 0.62
CA ALA A 47 0.16 0.91 0.44
C ALA A 47 -0.85 0.51 -0.64
N HIS A 48 -0.48 -0.43 -1.50
CA HIS A 48 -1.36 -0.92 -2.55
C HIS A 48 -1.24 -2.44 -2.70
N GLU A 49 -2.41 -3.08 -2.85
CA GLU A 49 -2.59 -4.50 -3.15
C GLU A 49 -3.05 -4.59 -4.61
N ARG A 50 -2.22 -5.19 -5.46
CA ARG A 50 -2.37 -5.18 -6.92
C ARG A 50 -3.13 -6.40 -7.43
N LEU A 51 -4.13 -6.14 -8.27
CA LEU A 51 -4.67 -7.11 -9.23
C LEU A 51 -4.10 -6.76 -10.61
N ALA A 52 -3.24 -7.61 -11.15
CA ALA A 52 -2.52 -7.40 -12.38
C ALA A 52 -3.40 -7.73 -13.60
N ILE A 53 -3.96 -6.70 -14.24
CA ILE A 53 -4.79 -6.84 -15.46
C ILE A 53 -4.06 -6.32 -16.69
N VAL A 54 -3.47 -5.13 -16.60
CA VAL A 54 -2.68 -4.50 -17.68
C VAL A 54 -1.21 -4.45 -17.26
N ASP A 55 -0.33 -4.81 -18.18
CA ASP A 55 1.13 -4.95 -17.97
C ASP A 55 1.48 -5.72 -16.68
N PRO A 56 1.21 -7.04 -16.60
CA PRO A 56 1.44 -7.82 -15.39
C PRO A 56 2.91 -7.81 -14.91
N ALA A 57 3.86 -7.69 -15.84
CA ALA A 57 5.29 -7.78 -15.55
C ALA A 57 5.86 -6.49 -14.92
N SER A 58 5.52 -5.31 -15.45
CA SER A 58 6.15 -4.04 -15.00
C SER A 58 5.23 -3.06 -14.27
N GLY A 59 3.90 -3.23 -14.29
CA GLY A 59 2.97 -2.24 -13.71
C GLY A 59 2.79 -2.26 -12.18
N LYS A 60 3.84 -2.51 -11.39
CA LYS A 60 3.79 -2.58 -9.90
C LYS A 60 3.49 -1.20 -9.26
N GLN A 61 2.79 -1.18 -8.11
CA GLN A 61 2.27 0.02 -7.42
C GLN A 61 2.04 -0.23 -5.90
N PRO A 62 2.22 0.73 -4.98
CA PRO A 62 2.71 2.08 -5.20
C PRO A 62 4.22 2.04 -5.42
#